data_AF-A0A834CP37-F1
#
_entry.id   AF-A0A834CP37-F1
#
_cell.length_a   1.000
_cell.length_b   1.000
_cell.length_c   1.000
_cell.angle_alpha   90.00
_cell.angle_beta   90.00
_cell.angle_gamma   90.00
#
_symmetry.space_group_name_H-M   'P 1'
#
loop_
_entity.id
_entity.type
_entity.pdbx_description
1 polymer ?
#
loop_
_entity_poly.entity_id
_entity_poly.type
_entity_poly.pdbx_seq_one_letter_code
_entity_poly.pdbx_strand_id
1 'polypeptide(L)'
;LEMAEECLKHAMDLSGLLLLYSSLGDAEGISQLASRAKEQGKNNVAFLCLFMLGKLEECLQLLLESNRIPEAALMARSYLPSKVSEIVAIWRKDLNKVTVFHLFIVLGSDFVITGLGHPISILSL
;
A
#
# COMPACT_ATOMS: atom_id res chain seq x y z
N LEU A 1 27.30 -21.51 8.01
CA LEU A 1 26.06 -20.76 7.69
C LEU A 1 25.60 -19.96 8.89
N GLU A 2 25.55 -20.56 10.08
CA GLU A 2 25.22 -19.88 11.36
C GLU A 2 25.99 -18.56 11.58
N MET A 3 27.33 -18.58 11.44
CA MET A 3 28.15 -17.35 11.58
C MET A 3 27.73 -16.22 10.62
N ALA A 4 27.33 -16.55 9.39
CA ALA A 4 26.91 -15.55 8.42
C ALA A 4 25.53 -14.98 8.78
N GLU A 5 24.62 -15.83 9.24
CA GLU A 5 23.31 -15.45 9.74
C GLU A 5 23.42 -14.54 10.97
N GLU A 6 24.27 -14.88 11.94
CA GLU A 6 24.52 -14.04 13.12
C GLU A 6 25.11 -12.68 12.74
N CYS A 7 26.12 -12.64 11.87
CA CYS A 7 26.67 -11.39 11.36
C CYS A 7 25.60 -10.50 10.71
N LEU A 8 24.74 -11.07 9.87
CA LEU A 8 23.66 -10.33 9.20
C LEU A 8 22.58 -9.86 10.18
N LYS A 9 22.24 -10.67 11.19
CA LYS A 9 21.34 -10.29 12.29
C LYS A 9 21.89 -9.11 13.08
N HIS A 10 23.18 -9.13 13.44
CA HIS A 10 23.84 -8.03 14.14
C HIS A 10 23.98 -6.77 13.29
N ALA A 11 24.24 -6.93 12.00
CA ALA A 11 24.30 -5.82 11.05
C ALA A 11 22.91 -5.25 10.70
N MET A 12 21.83 -5.89 11.14
CA MET A 12 20.44 -5.58 10.76
C MET A 12 20.23 -5.53 9.24
N ASP A 13 20.97 -6.35 8.49
CA ASP A 13 20.82 -6.44 7.04
C ASP A 13 19.68 -7.40 6.68
N LEU A 14 18.47 -6.84 6.60
CA LEU A 14 17.27 -7.60 6.28
C LEU A 14 17.30 -8.18 4.85
N SER A 15 17.96 -7.51 3.91
CA SER A 15 18.05 -7.97 2.52
C SER A 15 19.00 -9.16 2.40
N GLY A 16 20.13 -9.10 3.11
CA GLY A 16 21.05 -10.23 3.21
C GLY A 16 20.42 -11.44 3.90
N LEU A 17 19.69 -11.23 4.99
CA LEU A 17 18.93 -12.29 5.66
C LEU A 17 17.85 -12.89 4.74
N LEU A 18 17.16 -12.05 3.97
CA LEU A 18 16.17 -12.52 3.00
C LEU A 18 16.80 -13.44 1.96
N LEU A 19 17.93 -13.04 1.38
CA LEU A 19 18.65 -13.84 0.40
C LEU A 19 19.12 -15.17 1.01
N LEU A 20 19.62 -15.13 2.24
CA LEU A 20 20.05 -16.32 2.96
C LEU A 20 18.88 -17.29 3.21
N TYR A 21 17.79 -16.83 3.82
CA TYR A 21 16.65 -17.68 4.13
C TYR A 21 15.92 -18.19 2.89
N SER A 22 15.79 -17.36 1.84
CA SER A 22 15.22 -17.81 0.56
C SER A 22 16.08 -18.87 -0.13
N SER A 23 17.41 -18.76 -0.08
CA SER A 23 18.32 -19.78 -0.62
C SER A 23 18.25 -21.09 0.15
N LEU A 24 17.99 -21.02 1.46
CA LEU A 24 17.85 -22.19 2.33
C LEU A 24 16.43 -22.80 2.28
N GLY A 25 15.44 -22.06 1.77
CA GLY A 25 14.04 -22.46 1.83
C GLY A 25 13.47 -22.45 3.26
N ASP A 26 14.05 -21.66 4.16
CA ASP A 26 13.62 -21.58 5.56
C ASP A 26 12.39 -20.67 5.70
N ALA A 27 11.21 -21.29 5.72
CA ALA A 27 9.94 -20.59 5.87
C ALA A 27 9.79 -19.93 7.25
N GLU A 28 10.37 -20.49 8.31
CA GLU A 28 10.25 -19.93 9.65
C GLU A 28 11.10 -18.66 9.77
N GLY A 29 12.35 -18.72 9.28
CA GLY A 29 13.24 -17.56 9.20
C GLY A 29 12.63 -16.42 8.38
N ILE A 30 12.01 -16.72 7.23
CA ILE A 30 11.30 -15.72 6.39
C ILE A 30 10.12 -15.10 7.15
N SER A 31 9.36 -15.88 7.90
CA SER A 31 8.22 -15.39 8.68
C SER A 31 8.65 -14.42 9.78
N GLN A 32 9.70 -14.77 10.53
CA GLN A 32 10.27 -13.88 11.55
C GLN A 32 10.85 -12.61 10.93
N LEU A 33 11.52 -12.72 9.78
CA LEU A 33 12.05 -11.59 9.03
C LEU A 33 10.94 -10.65 8.53
N ALA A 34 9.79 -11.19 8.10
CA ALA A 34 8.64 -10.40 7.67
C ALA A 34 8.15 -9.46 8.79
N SER A 35 7.97 -10.00 10.00
CA SER A 35 7.54 -9.22 11.16
C SER A 35 8.56 -8.13 11.51
N ARG A 36 9.85 -8.48 11.57
CA ARG A 36 10.92 -7.50 11.83
C ARG A 36 11.00 -6.42 10.76
N ALA A 37 10.84 -6.79 9.48
CA ALA A 37 10.84 -5.84 8.38
C ALA A 37 9.65 -4.88 8.45
N LYS A 38 8.46 -5.37 8.86
CA LYS A 38 7.27 -4.54 9.08
C LYS A 38 7.49 -3.54 10.22
N GLU A 39 8.08 -3.99 11.34
CA GLU A 39 8.42 -3.12 12.48
C GLU A 39 9.44 -2.03 12.12
N GLN A 40 10.43 -2.36 11.26
CA GLN A 40 11.40 -1.38 10.76
C GLN A 40 10.87 -0.49 9.63
N GLY A 41 9.60 -0.65 9.22
CA GLY A 41 9.01 0.10 8.11
C GLY A 41 9.59 -0.26 6.73
N LYS A 42 10.32 -1.37 6.62
CA LYS A 42 10.90 -1.88 5.37
C LYS A 42 9.86 -2.73 4.63
N ASN A 43 8.82 -2.05 4.13
CA ASN A 43 7.64 -2.68 3.51
C ASN A 43 7.98 -3.55 2.29
N ASN A 44 9.02 -3.19 1.53
CA ASN A 44 9.48 -3.98 0.39
C ASN A 44 9.99 -5.38 0.79
N VAL A 45 10.80 -5.46 1.85
CA VAL A 45 11.31 -6.73 2.37
C VAL A 45 10.17 -7.53 3.00
N ALA A 46 9.33 -6.87 3.81
CA ALA A 46 8.16 -7.51 4.41
C ALA A 46 7.21 -8.10 3.35
N PHE A 47 6.93 -7.35 2.27
CA PHE A 47 6.11 -7.82 1.15
C PHE A 47 6.72 -9.07 0.50
N LEU A 48 8.02 -9.06 0.20
CA LEU A 48 8.66 -10.20 -0.45
C LEU A 48 8.68 -11.44 0.45
N CYS A 49 8.93 -11.27 1.76
CA CYS A 49 8.81 -12.37 2.72
C CYS A 49 7.40 -12.98 2.71
N LEU A 50 6.36 -12.16 2.86
CA LEU A 50 4.97 -12.62 2.88
C LEU A 50 4.56 -13.26 1.55
N PHE A 51 5.04 -12.73 0.42
CA PHE A 51 4.80 -13.26 -0.91
C PHE A 51 5.41 -14.66 -1.09
N MET A 52 6.65 -14.86 -0.64
CA MET A 52 7.30 -16.19 -0.66
C MET A 52 6.59 -17.21 0.22
N LEU A 53 6.00 -16.77 1.34
CA LEU A 53 5.19 -17.62 2.23
C LEU A 53 3.78 -17.89 1.68
N GLY A 54 3.39 -17.27 0.56
CA GLY A 54 2.04 -17.41 -0.02
C GLY A 54 0.94 -16.70 0.77
N LYS A 55 1.30 -15.78 1.68
CA LYS A 55 0.34 -15.01 2.50
C LYS A 55 -0.15 -13.77 1.77
N LEU A 56 -0.90 -14.00 0.70
CA LEU A 56 -1.28 -12.97 -0.26
C LEU A 56 -2.23 -11.90 0.32
N GLU A 57 -3.11 -12.29 1.24
CA GLU A 57 -4.01 -11.38 1.96
C GLU A 57 -3.22 -10.39 2.83
N GLU A 58 -2.20 -10.87 3.54
CA GLU A 58 -1.32 -10.03 4.37
C GLU A 58 -0.50 -9.06 3.49
N CYS A 59 -0.02 -9.53 2.32
CA CYS A 59 0.64 -8.66 1.34
C CYS A 59 -0.28 -7.54 0.85
N LEU A 60 -1.54 -7.86 0.55
CA LEU A 60 -2.52 -6.88 0.09
C LEU A 60 -2.79 -5.83 1.16
N GLN A 61 -2.95 -6.27 2.41
CA GLN A 61 -3.14 -5.38 3.55
C GLN A 61 -1.92 -4.46 3.75
N LEU A 62 -0.69 -4.97 3.63
CA LEU A 62 0.53 -4.17 3.74
C LEU A 62 0.60 -3.06 2.66
N LEU A 63 0.15 -3.35 1.44
CA LEU A 63 0.09 -2.35 0.36
C LEU A 63 -0.98 -1.29 0.61
N LEU A 64 -2.12 -1.66 1.19
CA LEU A 64 -3.15 -0.70 1.60
C LEU A 64 -2.67 0.19 2.76
N GLU A 65 -2.06 -0.40 3.79
CA GLU A 65 -1.50 0.32 4.95
C GLU A 65 -0.40 1.32 4.53
N SER A 66 0.40 0.97 3.51
CA SER A 66 1.43 1.85 2.95
C SER A 66 0.92 2.86 1.90
N ASN A 67 -0.40 2.95 1.72
CA ASN A 67 -1.07 3.81 0.75
C ASN A 67 -0.63 3.58 -0.70
N ARG A 68 -0.17 2.36 -1.03
CA ARG A 68 0.22 1.92 -2.38
C ARG A 68 -0.95 1.26 -3.09
N ILE A 69 -2.07 1.98 -3.16
CA ILE A 69 -3.35 1.46 -3.68
C ILE A 69 -3.26 0.95 -5.13
N PRO A 70 -2.54 1.62 -6.07
CA PRO A 70 -2.40 1.10 -7.44
C PRO A 70 -1.68 -0.26 -7.50
N GLU A 71 -0.65 -0.44 -6.66
CA GLU A 71 0.09 -1.71 -6.56
C GLU A 71 -0.79 -2.79 -5.95
N ALA A 72 -1.59 -2.46 -4.92
CA ALA A 72 -2.58 -3.35 -4.34
C ALA A 72 -3.64 -3.81 -5.37
N ALA A 73 -4.13 -2.89 -6.22
CA ALA A 73 -5.10 -3.21 -7.25
C ALA A 73 -4.52 -4.15 -8.33
N LEU A 74 -3.26 -3.93 -8.71
CA LEU A 74 -2.53 -4.80 -9.63
C LEU A 74 -2.33 -6.20 -9.03
N MET A 75 -1.88 -6.26 -7.76
CA MET A 75 -1.67 -7.49 -7.01
C MET A 75 -2.96 -8.30 -6.89
N ALA A 76 -4.08 -7.66 -6.51
CA ALA A 76 -5.38 -8.30 -6.42
C ALA A 76 -5.80 -8.86 -7.79
N ARG A 77 -5.60 -8.13 -8.88
CA ARG A 77 -5.98 -8.61 -10.22
C ARG A 77 -5.21 -9.86 -10.64
N SER A 78 -3.92 -9.95 -10.28
CA SER A 78 -3.06 -11.06 -10.67
C SER A 78 -3.20 -12.29 -9.78
N TYR A 79 -3.34 -12.10 -8.46
CA TYR A 79 -3.27 -13.20 -7.49
C TYR A 79 -4.58 -13.43 -6.72
N LEU A 80 -5.38 -12.38 -6.45
CA LEU A 80 -6.62 -12.43 -5.64
C LEU A 80 -7.82 -11.80 -6.40
N PRO A 81 -8.34 -12.43 -7.47
CA PRO A 81 -9.39 -11.84 -8.30
C PRO A 81 -10.68 -11.55 -7.51
N SER A 82 -10.94 -12.30 -6.43
CA SER A 82 -12.07 -12.09 -5.51
C SER A 82 -12.06 -10.75 -4.78
N LYS A 83 -10.87 -10.16 -4.56
CA LYS A 83 -10.70 -8.89 -3.84
C LYS A 83 -10.59 -7.68 -4.75
N VAL A 84 -10.54 -7.87 -6.07
CA VAL A 84 -10.33 -6.79 -7.05
C VAL A 84 -11.39 -5.70 -6.96
N SER A 85 -12.67 -6.08 -6.86
CA SER A 85 -13.78 -5.13 -6.82
C SER A 85 -13.69 -4.18 -5.62
N GLU A 86 -13.33 -4.72 -4.45
CA GLU A 86 -13.11 -3.98 -3.21
C GLU A 86 -11.96 -2.99 -3.35
N ILE A 87 -10.79 -3.44 -3.83
CA ILE A 87 -9.59 -2.61 -3.95
C ILE A 87 -9.74 -1.54 -5.03
N VAL A 88 -10.40 -1.86 -6.14
CA VAL A 88 -10.69 -0.88 -7.21
C VAL A 88 -11.66 0.19 -6.72
N ALA A 89 -12.63 -0.14 -5.87
CA ALA A 89 -13.50 0.86 -5.26
C ALA A 89 -12.72 1.82 -4.35
N ILE A 90 -11.79 1.30 -3.55
CA ILE A 90 -10.87 2.11 -2.73
C ILE A 90 -10.00 3.01 -3.63
N TRP A 91 -9.45 2.46 -4.71
CA TRP A 91 -8.62 3.21 -5.65
C TRP A 91 -9.39 4.36 -6.32
N ARG A 92 -10.61 4.10 -6.79
CA ARG A 92 -11.48 5.14 -7.36
C ARG A 92 -11.77 6.26 -6.35
N LYS A 93 -12.04 5.90 -5.10
CA LYS A 93 -12.27 6.87 -4.02
C LYS A 93 -11.04 7.73 -3.77
N ASP A 94 -9.85 7.15 -3.83
CA ASP A 94 -8.60 7.89 -3.64
C ASP A 94 -8.30 8.83 -4.81
N LEU A 95 -8.49 8.37 -6.05
CA LEU A 95 -8.36 9.21 -7.25
C LEU A 95 -9.32 10.39 -7.24
N ASN A 96 -10.57 10.21 -6.78
CA ASN A 96 -11.52 11.32 -6.66
C ASN A 96 -11.03 12.42 -5.71
N LYS A 97 -10.29 12.09 -4.64
CA LYS A 97 -9.69 13.13 -3.79
C LYS A 97 -8.68 13.96 -4.58
N VAL A 98 -7.80 13.30 -5.34
CA VAL A 98 -6.77 13.97 -6.15
C VAL A 98 -7.40 14.83 -7.25
N THR A 99 -8.43 14.33 -7.94
CA THR A 99 -9.13 15.08 -8.99
C THR A 99 -9.82 16.31 -8.44
N VAL A 100 -10.50 16.21 -7.29
CA VAL A 100 -11.14 17.37 -6.64
C VAL A 100 -10.10 18.35 -6.11
N PHE A 101 -8.98 17.86 -5.57
CA PHE A 101 -7.87 18.72 -5.13
C PHE A 101 -7.23 19.47 -6.30
N HIS A 102 -7.02 18.80 -7.43
CA HIS A 102 -6.54 19.40 -8.66
C HIS A 102 -7.54 20.44 -9.19
N LEU A 103 -8.85 20.16 -9.13
CA LEU A 103 -9.90 21.13 -9.48
C LEU A 103 -9.88 22.35 -8.54
N PHE A 104 -9.65 22.16 -7.25
CA PHE A 104 -9.53 23.24 -6.26
C PHE A 104 -8.31 24.13 -6.50
N ILE A 105 -7.17 23.54 -6.91
CA ILE A 105 -5.94 24.28 -7.24
C ILE A 105 -6.06 25.00 -8.59
N VAL A 106 -6.68 24.37 -9.60
CA VAL A 106 -6.78 24.93 -10.96
C VAL A 106 -7.93 25.94 -11.09
N LEU A 107 -9.05 25.74 -10.40
CA LEU A 107 -10.20 26.64 -10.46
C LEU A 107 -10.28 27.63 -9.30
N GLY A 108 -9.40 27.51 -8.30
CA GLY A 108 -9.43 28.35 -7.10
C GLY A 108 -10.66 28.09 -6.21
N SER A 109 -10.60 28.60 -4.98
CA SER A 109 -11.64 28.50 -3.93
C SER A 109 -13.04 28.99 -4.36
N ASP A 110 -13.15 29.66 -5.51
CA ASP A 110 -14.35 30.36 -5.95
C ASP A 110 -15.41 29.43 -6.56
N PHE A 111 -15.09 28.16 -6.83
CA PHE A 111 -16.06 27.22 -7.42
C PHE A 111 -16.98 26.51 -6.41
N VAL A 112 -16.88 26.82 -5.10
CA VAL A 112 -17.62 26.07 -4.05
C VAL A 112 -19.05 26.58 -3.81
N ILE A 113 -19.52 27.70 -4.37
CA ILE A 113 -20.89 28.19 -4.10
C ILE A 113 -21.69 28.51 -5.37
N THR A 114 -22.01 27.53 -6.21
CA THR A 114 -23.16 27.64 -7.14
C THR A 114 -23.91 26.32 -7.40
N GLY A 115 -23.64 25.26 -6.63
CA GLY A 115 -24.09 23.90 -6.98
C GLY A 115 -25.39 23.36 -6.34
N LEU A 116 -26.08 24.07 -5.44
CA LEU A 116 -27.30 23.57 -4.79
C LEU A 116 -28.36 24.66 -4.56
N GLY A 117 -29.44 24.61 -5.34
CA GLY A 117 -30.82 24.80 -4.84
C GLY A 117 -31.39 26.20 -4.59
N HIS A 118 -31.89 26.84 -5.66
CA HIS A 118 -33.06 27.75 -5.73
C HIS A 118 -33.01 29.19 -5.14
N PRO A 119 -33.89 30.12 -5.61
CA PRO A 119 -33.51 31.38 -6.24
C PRO A 119 -33.57 32.57 -5.27
N ILE A 120 -32.58 33.46 -5.34
CA ILE A 120 -32.64 34.74 -4.64
C ILE A 120 -32.93 35.83 -5.67
N SER A 121 -34.10 36.41 -5.49
CA SER A 121 -34.72 37.49 -6.26
C SER A 121 -33.74 38.60 -6.64
N ILE A 122 -33.75 38.95 -7.92
CA ILE A 122 -33.33 40.27 -8.40
C ILE A 122 -34.35 41.27 -7.86
N LEU A 123 -34.02 42.01 -6.79
CA LEU A 123 -34.67 43.28 -6.48
C LEU A 123 -33.73 44.22 -5.71
N SER A 124 -33.55 45.41 -6.29
CA SER A 124 -33.17 46.70 -5.69
C SER A 124 -31.84 46.82 -4.93
N LEU A 125 -30.79 47.33 -5.60
CA LEU A 125 -30.39 48.76 -5.60
C LEU A 125 -29.21 48.98 -6.57
#